data_AF-A0A3E2BLS4-F1
#
_entry.id   AF-A0A3E2BLS4-F1
#
_cell.length_a   1.000
_cell.length_b   1.000
_cell.length_c   1.000
_cell.angle_alpha   90.00
_cell.angle_beta   90.00
_cell.angle_gamma   90.00
#
_symmetry.space_group_name_H-M   'P 1'
#
loop_
_entity.id
_entity.type
_entity.pdbx_description
1 polymer ?
#
loop_
_entity_poly.entity_id
_entity_poly.type
_entity_poly.pdbx_seq_one_letter_code
_entity_poly.pdbx_strand_id
1 'polypeptide(L)'
;MRIQSFDENGNHLNSFRLFRFYTSMERTNDGLFFGAPAFHQTSTGLVDLLTDKGELLATFGDCLNYSSDNKNFNLDNSIVISVSDAGDLWVAFKHYPIIRRYSKRGELLTEFHIDHPIMNRQAAANRKGEVLLTNQRAQARIIVINAIRSFENNIYILRTHPCLEIMALDLNGNISAIYYWSEDLSYSSLDFLLRREGERIEFYVLNLESQKIDIFNHLREISS
;
A
#
# COMPACT_ATOMS: atom_id res chain seq x y z
N MET A 1 0.77 -21.03 -1.05
CA MET A 1 -0.15 -19.99 -1.60
C MET A 1 -0.21 -20.16 -3.12
N ARG A 2 -1.25 -19.68 -3.79
CA ARG A 2 -1.36 -19.69 -5.26
C ARG A 2 -1.81 -18.32 -5.76
N ILE A 3 -1.38 -17.94 -6.95
CA ILE A 3 -2.02 -16.88 -7.73
C ILE A 3 -3.01 -17.54 -8.67
N GLN A 4 -4.21 -16.97 -8.77
CA GLN A 4 -5.27 -17.45 -9.64
C GLN A 4 -5.75 -16.30 -10.52
N SER A 5 -5.92 -16.57 -11.81
CA SER A 5 -6.46 -15.62 -12.77
C SER A 5 -7.88 -16.02 -13.12
N PHE A 6 -8.76 -15.03 -13.22
CA PHE A 6 -10.15 -15.20 -13.61
C PHE A 6 -10.47 -14.24 -14.76
N ASP A 7 -11.43 -14.59 -15.61
CA ASP A 7 -12.01 -13.64 -16.56
C ASP A 7 -13.04 -12.71 -15.88
N GLU A 8 -13.59 -11.77 -16.63
CA GLU A 8 -14.61 -10.82 -16.17
C GLU A 8 -15.93 -11.48 -15.72
N ASN A 9 -16.18 -12.72 -16.14
CA ASN A 9 -17.33 -13.52 -15.73
C ASN A 9 -17.03 -14.41 -14.50
N GLY A 10 -15.82 -14.33 -13.96
CA GLY A 10 -15.38 -15.12 -12.82
C GLY A 10 -14.95 -16.55 -13.18
N ASN A 11 -14.78 -16.89 -14.47
CA ASN A 11 -14.28 -18.20 -14.86
C ASN A 11 -12.77 -18.28 -14.59
N HIS A 12 -12.33 -19.38 -13.97
CA HIS A 12 -10.91 -19.61 -13.73
C HIS A 12 -10.15 -19.86 -15.03
N LEU A 13 -9.13 -19.04 -15.29
CA LEU A 13 -8.28 -19.13 -16.47
C LEU A 13 -7.03 -19.99 -16.20
N ASN A 14 -6.26 -19.64 -15.17
CA ASN A 14 -5.04 -20.35 -14.81
C ASN A 14 -4.63 -20.08 -13.36
N SER A 15 -3.65 -20.84 -12.87
CA SER A 15 -3.03 -20.59 -11.57
C SER A 15 -1.66 -21.22 -11.44
N PHE A 16 -0.80 -20.60 -10.64
CA PHE A 16 0.51 -21.13 -10.29
C PHE A 16 0.75 -21.05 -8.78
N ARG A 17 1.71 -21.84 -8.31
CA ARG A 17 2.07 -21.91 -6.88
C ARG A 17 3.13 -20.87 -6.56
N LEU A 18 2.99 -20.25 -5.40
CA LEU A 18 4.01 -19.41 -4.80
C LEU A 18 4.75 -20.20 -3.73
N PHE A 19 6.08 -20.06 -3.73
CA PHE A 19 6.98 -20.73 -2.78
C PHE A 19 7.24 -19.93 -1.51
N ARG A 20 6.81 -18.65 -1.47
CA ARG A 20 6.87 -17.75 -0.31
C ARG A 20 5.50 -17.18 0.01
N PHE A 21 5.35 -16.65 1.22
CA PHE A 21 4.14 -15.96 1.68
C PHE A 21 4.34 -14.45 1.51
N TYR A 22 3.46 -13.81 0.74
CA TYR A 22 3.48 -12.38 0.45
C TYR A 22 2.25 -11.70 1.06
N THR A 23 2.43 -10.52 1.64
CA THR A 23 1.36 -9.71 2.26
C THR A 23 0.73 -8.72 1.27
N SER A 24 1.45 -8.36 0.22
CA SER A 24 0.98 -7.50 -0.87
C SER A 24 1.68 -7.92 -2.15
N MET A 25 0.96 -7.87 -3.28
CA MET A 25 1.47 -8.25 -4.59
C MET A 25 0.85 -7.39 -5.67
N GLU A 26 1.64 -7.04 -6.67
CA GLU A 26 1.21 -6.23 -7.82
C GLU A 26 1.82 -6.78 -9.09
N ARG A 27 1.07 -6.69 -10.19
CA ARG A 27 1.50 -7.19 -11.50
C ARG A 27 1.83 -6.02 -12.42
N THR A 28 2.97 -6.12 -13.09
CA THR A 28 3.38 -5.19 -14.14
C THR A 28 2.69 -5.50 -15.47
N ASN A 29 2.64 -4.53 -16.38
CA ASN A 29 2.06 -4.70 -17.71
C ASN A 29 2.80 -5.75 -18.57
N ASP A 30 4.09 -5.95 -18.35
CA ASP A 30 4.92 -6.99 -18.98
C ASP A 30 4.80 -8.36 -18.29
N GLY A 31 3.96 -8.49 -17.26
CA GLY A 31 3.57 -9.75 -16.67
C GLY A 31 4.41 -10.22 -15.48
N LEU A 32 5.45 -9.48 -15.11
CA LEU A 32 6.22 -9.70 -13.88
C LEU A 32 5.40 -9.31 -12.64
N PHE A 33 5.72 -9.90 -11.50
CA PHE A 33 5.10 -9.57 -10.22
C PHE A 33 6.10 -8.96 -9.25
N PHE A 34 5.70 -7.90 -8.56
CA PHE A 34 6.34 -7.47 -7.32
C PHE A 34 5.58 -8.07 -6.15
N GLY A 35 6.30 -8.54 -5.13
CA GLY A 35 5.71 -9.09 -3.92
C GLY A 35 6.41 -8.60 -2.66
N ALA A 36 5.64 -8.20 -1.65
CA ALA A 36 6.13 -7.90 -0.31
C ALA A 36 6.14 -9.17 0.54
N PRO A 37 7.31 -9.79 0.83
CA PRO A 37 7.36 -11.02 1.62
C PRO A 37 6.95 -10.71 3.06
N ALA A 38 6.24 -11.64 3.72
CA ALA A 38 5.69 -11.37 5.06
C ALA A 38 6.70 -11.43 6.21
N PHE A 39 7.87 -12.03 5.97
CA PHE A 39 8.89 -12.24 6.98
C PHE A 39 10.18 -11.62 6.49
N HIS A 40 10.57 -10.52 7.12
CA HIS A 40 11.84 -9.87 6.88
C HIS A 40 12.81 -10.27 8.00
N GLN A 41 13.96 -10.79 7.61
CA GLN A 41 15.12 -10.76 8.51
C GLN A 41 15.84 -9.44 8.27
N THR A 42 16.66 -9.00 9.22
CA THR A 42 17.43 -7.74 9.10
C THR A 42 18.32 -7.68 7.85
N SER A 43 18.60 -8.82 7.22
CA SER A 43 19.40 -8.97 6.01
C SER A 43 18.59 -9.21 4.71
N THR A 44 17.26 -9.23 4.75
CA THR A 44 16.43 -9.47 3.56
C THR A 44 15.86 -8.17 3.00
N GLY A 45 15.78 -8.05 1.68
CA GLY A 45 15.14 -6.91 1.04
C GLY A 45 13.62 -6.85 1.31
N LEU A 46 13.05 -5.68 1.02
CA LEU A 46 11.63 -5.37 1.20
C LEU A 46 10.73 -5.97 0.12
N VAL A 47 11.24 -6.20 -1.08
CA VAL A 47 10.44 -6.59 -2.25
C VAL A 47 11.13 -7.71 -3.01
N ASP A 48 10.35 -8.73 -3.38
CA ASP A 48 10.74 -9.76 -4.34
C ASP A 48 10.17 -9.41 -5.74
N LEU A 49 11.00 -9.53 -6.77
CA LEU A 49 10.60 -9.52 -8.18
C LEU A 49 10.44 -10.95 -8.66
N LEU A 50 9.31 -11.27 -9.26
CA LEU A 50 8.94 -12.62 -9.67
C LEU A 50 8.56 -12.68 -11.16
N THR A 51 8.79 -13.84 -11.78
CA THR A 51 8.26 -14.15 -13.12
C THR A 51 6.74 -14.30 -13.10
N ASP A 52 6.14 -14.39 -14.29
CA ASP A 52 4.73 -14.69 -14.49
C ASP A 52 4.30 -16.09 -13.98
N LYS A 53 5.28 -16.93 -13.60
CA LYS A 53 5.11 -18.26 -12.99
C LYS A 53 5.46 -18.28 -11.50
N GLY A 54 5.80 -17.14 -10.91
CA GLY A 54 6.13 -17.00 -9.49
C GLY A 54 7.55 -17.41 -9.11
N GLU A 55 8.46 -17.51 -10.08
CA GLU A 55 9.88 -17.78 -9.83
C GLU A 55 10.58 -16.49 -9.39
N LEU A 56 11.44 -16.58 -8.36
CA LEU A 56 12.17 -15.42 -7.84
C LEU A 56 13.29 -14.98 -8.78
N LEU A 57 13.22 -13.74 -9.26
CA LEU A 57 14.25 -13.13 -10.10
C LEU A 57 15.24 -12.31 -9.27
N ALA A 58 14.73 -11.49 -8.34
CA ALA A 58 15.55 -10.62 -7.51
C ALA A 58 14.82 -10.27 -6.20
N THR A 59 15.60 -9.85 -5.20
CA THR A 59 15.09 -9.25 -3.96
C THR A 59 15.80 -7.92 -3.74
N PHE A 60 15.08 -6.84 -3.47
CA PHE A 60 15.63 -5.48 -3.35
C PHE A 60 14.89 -4.62 -2.31
N GLY A 61 15.41 -3.41 -2.09
CA GLY A 61 14.87 -2.41 -1.18
C GLY A 61 15.31 -2.63 0.27
N ASP A 62 15.86 -1.59 0.89
CA ASP A 62 16.41 -1.68 2.25
C ASP A 62 15.34 -1.58 3.31
N CYS A 63 15.42 -2.37 4.37
CA CYS A 63 14.51 -2.19 5.51
C CYS A 63 14.78 -0.87 6.25
N LEU A 64 13.75 -0.27 6.82
CA LEU A 64 13.85 0.81 7.79
C LEU A 64 14.56 0.32 9.06
N ASN A 65 15.51 1.12 9.53
CA ASN A 65 16.27 0.86 10.75
C ASN A 65 15.79 1.75 11.90
N TYR A 66 14.52 1.56 12.32
CA TYR A 66 13.91 2.36 13.39
C TYR A 66 13.93 1.71 14.78
N SER A 67 14.30 0.43 14.89
CA SER A 67 14.30 -0.29 16.16
C SER A 67 15.61 -1.07 16.37
N SER A 68 16.24 -0.88 17.54
CA SER A 68 17.29 -1.76 18.06
C SER A 68 16.75 -3.07 18.64
N ASP A 69 15.41 -3.21 18.74
CA ASP A 69 14.73 -4.43 19.19
C ASP A 69 14.24 -5.22 17.96
N ASN A 70 14.91 -6.34 17.68
CA ASN A 70 14.60 -7.27 16.59
C ASN A 70 13.16 -7.81 16.64
N LYS A 71 12.45 -7.72 17.78
CA LYS A 71 11.09 -8.25 17.94
C LYS A 71 10.04 -7.54 17.06
N ASN A 72 10.25 -6.27 16.73
CA ASN A 72 9.28 -5.45 15.98
C ASN A 72 9.71 -5.11 14.56
N PHE A 73 10.87 -5.62 14.12
CA PHE A 73 11.44 -5.33 12.80
C PHE A 73 10.48 -5.62 11.64
N ASN A 74 9.73 -6.72 11.71
CA ASN A 74 8.73 -7.07 10.69
C ASN A 74 7.57 -6.06 10.61
N LEU A 75 7.14 -5.53 11.76
CA LEU A 75 6.06 -4.54 11.78
C LEU A 75 6.57 -3.22 11.22
N ASP A 76 7.79 -2.79 11.58
CA ASP A 76 8.35 -1.54 11.06
C ASP A 76 8.54 -1.56 9.53
N ASN A 77 8.74 -2.76 8.97
CA ASN A 77 8.96 -3.00 7.56
C ASN A 77 7.73 -3.57 6.83
N SER A 78 6.55 -3.52 7.46
CA SER A 78 5.32 -3.90 6.77
C SER A 78 4.98 -2.86 5.72
N ILE A 79 4.91 -3.29 4.46
CA ILE A 79 4.66 -2.43 3.30
C ILE A 79 3.39 -2.81 2.55
N VAL A 80 2.86 -1.84 1.82
CA VAL A 80 1.89 -2.01 0.74
C VAL A 80 2.48 -1.43 -0.55
N ILE A 81 2.14 -2.03 -1.68
CA ILE A 81 2.75 -1.67 -2.96
C ILE A 81 1.71 -1.34 -4.04
N SER A 82 2.14 -0.57 -5.03
CA SER A 82 1.38 -0.30 -6.25
C SER A 82 2.32 -0.08 -7.43
N VAL A 83 1.95 -0.56 -8.61
CA VAL A 83 2.72 -0.39 -9.84
C VAL A 83 2.11 0.73 -10.67
N SER A 84 2.96 1.64 -11.17
CA SER A 84 2.55 2.67 -12.13
C SER A 84 2.43 2.13 -13.56
N ASP A 85 1.81 2.87 -14.47
CA ASP A 85 1.70 2.47 -15.89
C ASP A 85 3.07 2.32 -16.58
N ALA A 86 4.04 3.14 -16.18
CA ALA A 86 5.43 3.02 -16.61
C ALA A 86 6.11 1.74 -16.07
N GLY A 87 5.51 1.13 -15.05
CA GLY A 87 5.91 -0.08 -14.35
C GLY A 87 6.92 0.13 -13.23
N ASP A 88 7.14 1.38 -12.81
CA ASP A 88 7.84 1.66 -11.56
C ASP A 88 6.98 1.25 -10.37
N LEU A 89 7.64 0.79 -9.31
CA LEU A 89 7.02 0.32 -8.09
C LEU A 89 6.97 1.43 -7.05
N TRP A 90 5.78 1.71 -6.54
CA TRP A 90 5.58 2.52 -5.36
C TRP A 90 5.42 1.61 -4.14
N VAL A 91 6.12 1.95 -3.07
CA VAL A 91 6.13 1.23 -1.79
C VAL A 91 5.78 2.23 -0.70
N ALA A 92 4.74 1.93 0.08
CA ALA A 92 4.40 2.70 1.27
C ALA A 92 4.53 1.84 2.52
N PHE A 93 5.13 2.40 3.57
CA PHE A 93 5.25 1.72 4.85
C PHE A 93 3.95 1.87 5.64
N LYS A 94 3.37 0.76 6.10
CA LYS A 94 2.05 0.78 6.75
C LYS A 94 2.04 1.58 8.05
N HIS A 95 3.17 1.67 8.74
CA HIS A 95 3.27 2.25 10.08
C HIS A 95 4.01 3.59 10.12
N TYR A 96 4.48 4.07 8.96
CA TYR A 96 5.23 5.31 8.83
C TYR A 96 4.79 6.02 7.53
N PRO A 97 4.64 7.34 7.52
CA PRO A 97 4.26 8.12 6.33
C PRO A 97 5.41 8.25 5.32
N ILE A 98 6.05 7.13 5.00
CA ILE A 98 7.21 7.06 4.11
C ILE A 98 6.78 6.34 2.84
N ILE A 99 7.13 6.93 1.71
CA ILE A 99 6.95 6.34 0.39
C ILE A 99 8.29 6.24 -0.30
N ARG A 100 8.51 5.12 -0.98
CA ARG A 100 9.63 4.91 -1.89
C ARG A 100 9.13 4.57 -3.28
N ARG A 101 9.85 5.05 -4.28
CA ARG A 101 9.72 4.63 -5.68
C ARG A 101 10.93 3.82 -6.06
N TYR A 102 10.71 2.65 -6.64
CA TYR A 102 11.76 1.85 -7.24
C TYR A 102 11.55 1.74 -8.75
N SER A 103 12.65 1.68 -9.49
CA SER A 103 12.61 1.30 -10.89
C SER A 103 12.17 -0.15 -11.03
N LYS A 104 11.81 -0.55 -12.25
CA LYS A 104 11.54 -1.97 -12.59
C LYS A 104 12.64 -2.95 -12.17
N ARG A 105 13.89 -2.46 -12.08
CA ARG A 105 15.07 -3.24 -11.73
C ARG A 105 15.36 -3.25 -10.23
N GLY A 106 14.57 -2.54 -9.44
CA GLY A 106 14.71 -2.45 -7.99
C GLY A 106 15.63 -1.34 -7.49
N GLU A 107 16.01 -0.39 -8.35
CA GLU A 107 16.82 0.77 -7.95
C GLU A 107 15.93 1.81 -7.28
N LEU A 108 16.33 2.32 -6.11
CA LEU A 108 15.60 3.39 -5.43
C LEU A 108 15.71 4.69 -6.25
N LEU A 109 14.57 5.19 -6.74
CA LEU A 109 14.49 6.41 -7.54
C LEU A 109 14.17 7.63 -6.68
N THR A 110 13.28 7.49 -5.71
CA THR A 110 12.95 8.55 -4.76
C THR A 110 12.44 7.97 -3.45
N GLU A 111 12.67 8.70 -2.37
CA GLU A 111 12.06 8.49 -1.06
C GLU A 111 11.56 9.85 -0.56
N PHE A 112 10.35 9.88 -0.03
CA PHE A 112 9.83 11.05 0.64
C PHE A 112 8.95 10.68 1.82
N HIS A 113 8.74 11.69 2.66
CA HIS A 113 7.89 11.63 3.83
C HIS A 113 6.63 12.48 3.58
N ILE A 114 5.45 11.91 3.79
CA ILE A 114 4.18 12.63 3.63
C ILE A 114 4.03 13.58 4.81
N ASP A 115 3.98 14.89 4.52
CA ASP A 115 3.73 15.90 5.54
C ASP A 115 2.23 15.98 5.89
N HIS A 116 1.78 15.05 6.73
CA HIS A 116 0.42 15.04 7.25
C HIS A 116 0.41 14.98 8.79
N PRO A 117 -0.17 15.98 9.49
CA PRO A 117 -0.05 16.10 10.95
C PRO A 117 -0.49 14.86 11.73
N ILE A 118 -1.57 14.20 11.31
CA ILE A 118 -2.08 13.01 12.01
C ILE A 118 -1.16 11.80 11.79
N MET A 119 -0.69 11.60 10.56
CA MET A 119 0.22 10.50 10.23
C MET A 119 1.55 10.67 10.96
N ASN A 120 2.07 11.89 11.03
CA ASN A 120 3.29 12.23 11.76
C ASN A 120 3.17 11.90 13.25
N ARG A 121 2.03 12.22 13.87
CA ARG A 121 1.76 11.90 15.28
C ARG A 121 1.70 10.39 15.52
N GLN A 122 1.00 9.65 14.67
CA GLN A 122 0.87 8.19 14.77
C GLN A 122 2.22 7.49 14.56
N ALA A 123 3.01 7.94 13.58
CA ALA A 123 4.36 7.45 13.35
C ALA A 123 5.29 7.73 14.54
N ALA A 124 5.18 8.89 15.18
CA ALA A 124 5.95 9.20 16.38
C ALA A 124 5.60 8.25 17.55
N ALA A 125 4.32 7.90 17.73
CA ALA A 125 3.89 6.90 18.69
C ALA A 125 4.48 5.50 18.37
N ASN A 126 4.42 5.08 17.10
CA ASN A 126 5.06 3.84 16.66
C ASN A 126 6.58 3.85 16.97
N ARG A 127 7.31 4.93 16.68
CA ARG A 127 8.75 5.04 16.99
C ARG A 127 9.07 4.90 18.49
N LYS A 128 8.18 5.37 19.37
CA LYS A 128 8.35 5.24 20.83
C LYS A 128 8.14 3.83 21.36
N GLY A 129 7.78 2.86 20.51
CA GLY A 129 7.44 1.53 20.98
C GLY A 129 6.03 1.43 21.56
N GLU A 130 5.17 2.44 21.33
CA GLU A 130 3.77 2.35 21.77
C GLU A 130 3.09 1.21 21.00
N VAL A 131 2.56 0.24 21.75
CA VAL A 131 1.84 -0.91 21.23
C VAL A 131 0.39 -0.75 21.63
N LEU A 132 -0.52 -1.00 20.69
CA LEU A 132 -1.95 -1.07 21.00
C LEU A 132 -2.18 -2.27 21.91
N LEU A 133 -2.73 -2.03 23.10
CA LEU A 133 -3.22 -3.08 23.99
C LEU A 133 -4.41 -3.77 23.32
N THR A 134 -4.13 -4.82 22.57
CA THR A 134 -5.16 -5.68 22.00
C THR A 134 -5.29 -6.92 22.88
N ASN A 135 -6.48 -7.51 22.94
CA ASN A 135 -6.67 -8.84 23.54
C ASN A 135 -6.03 -9.98 22.69
N GLN A 136 -5.21 -9.63 21.69
CA GLN A 136 -4.53 -10.59 20.82
C GLN A 136 -3.12 -10.88 21.32
N ARG A 137 -2.61 -12.07 21.00
CA ARG A 137 -1.25 -12.49 21.38
C ARG A 137 -0.13 -11.67 20.71
N ALA A 138 -0.43 -10.98 19.60
CA ALA A 138 0.55 -10.22 18.84
C ALA A 138 0.48 -8.72 19.17
N GLN A 139 1.65 -8.10 19.33
CA GLN A 139 1.76 -6.64 19.46
C GLN A 139 1.27 -5.99 18.16
N ALA A 140 0.36 -5.02 18.27
CA ALA A 140 -0.14 -4.27 17.12
C ALA A 140 0.42 -2.84 17.12
N ARG A 141 0.88 -2.39 15.95
CA ARG A 141 1.26 -1.00 15.68
C ARG A 141 0.08 -0.23 15.09
N ILE A 142 0.10 1.08 15.26
CA ILE A 142 -0.90 1.95 14.62
C ILE A 142 -0.66 1.90 13.11
N ILE A 143 -1.68 1.54 12.34
CA ILE A 143 -1.64 1.62 10.87
C ILE A 143 -1.81 3.10 10.49
N VAL A 144 -0.83 3.62 9.78
CA VAL A 144 -0.77 4.99 9.24
C VAL A 144 -1.22 5.01 7.79
N ILE A 145 -0.88 3.97 7.02
CA ILE A 145 -1.25 3.78 5.61
C ILE A 145 -1.88 2.40 5.46
N ASN A 146 -3.10 2.35 4.94
CA ASN A 146 -3.82 1.10 4.67
C ASN A 146 -3.46 0.56 3.28
N ALA A 147 -3.47 1.42 2.26
CA ALA A 147 -3.15 1.04 0.88
C ALA A 147 -2.58 2.23 0.09
N ILE A 148 -1.89 1.90 -1.02
CA ILE A 148 -1.34 2.84 -1.99
C ILE A 148 -1.81 2.46 -3.39
N ARG A 149 -2.07 3.45 -4.24
CA ARG A 149 -2.36 3.26 -5.66
C ARG A 149 -1.66 4.31 -6.52
N SER A 150 -0.98 3.88 -7.57
CA SER A 150 -0.56 4.79 -8.65
C SER A 150 -1.68 4.88 -9.67
N PHE A 151 -2.07 6.10 -10.03
CA PHE A 151 -3.11 6.34 -11.01
C PHE A 151 -2.87 7.70 -11.68
N GLU A 152 -2.79 7.71 -13.02
CA GLU A 152 -2.67 8.94 -13.83
C GLU A 152 -1.61 9.94 -13.32
N ASN A 153 -0.37 9.46 -13.17
CA ASN A 153 0.78 10.24 -12.67
C ASN A 153 0.63 10.81 -11.25
N ASN A 154 -0.31 10.30 -10.47
CA ASN A 154 -0.45 10.62 -9.05
C ASN A 154 -0.31 9.34 -8.21
N ILE A 155 -0.09 9.55 -6.92
CA ILE A 155 -0.09 8.51 -5.91
C ILE A 155 -1.27 8.78 -4.99
N TYR A 156 -2.08 7.78 -4.76
CA TYR A 156 -3.22 7.85 -3.87
C TYR A 156 -2.95 7.00 -2.63
N ILE A 157 -3.22 7.58 -1.46
CA ILE A 157 -3.02 6.93 -0.17
C ILE A 157 -4.36 6.81 0.53
N LEU A 158 -4.70 5.58 0.91
CA LEU A 158 -5.85 5.27 1.75
C LEU A 158 -5.39 5.15 3.20
N ARG A 159 -6.13 5.81 4.09
CA ARG A 159 -6.07 5.59 5.54
C ARG A 159 -7.47 5.55 6.12
N THR A 160 -7.63 4.88 7.26
CA THR A 160 -8.96 4.73 7.89
C THR A 160 -9.05 5.19 9.34
N HIS A 161 -7.93 5.57 9.97
CA HIS A 161 -7.95 6.03 11.36
C HIS A 161 -7.40 7.46 11.49
N PRO A 162 -8.14 8.43 12.08
CA PRO A 162 -9.40 8.26 12.82
C PRO A 162 -10.65 8.14 11.93
N CYS A 163 -10.53 8.44 10.66
CA CYS A 163 -11.61 8.38 9.67
C CYS A 163 -11.05 7.91 8.33
N LEU A 164 -11.95 7.45 7.46
CA LEU A 164 -11.62 7.19 6.06
C LEU A 164 -11.10 8.46 5.40
N GLU A 165 -9.90 8.42 4.86
CA GLU A 165 -9.30 9.52 4.10
C GLU A 165 -8.50 8.97 2.92
N ILE A 166 -8.69 9.60 1.76
CA ILE A 166 -7.93 9.34 0.55
C ILE A 166 -7.23 10.62 0.13
N MET A 167 -5.90 10.59 0.12
CA MET A 167 -5.06 11.71 -0.31
C MET A 167 -4.49 11.43 -1.70
N ALA A 168 -4.48 12.44 -2.58
CA ALA A 168 -3.63 12.44 -3.77
C ALA A 168 -2.33 13.17 -3.46
N LEU A 169 -1.22 12.55 -3.86
CA LEU A 169 0.12 13.08 -3.80
C LEU A 169 0.64 13.24 -5.23
N ASP A 170 1.37 14.32 -5.49
CA ASP A 170 2.20 14.41 -6.67
C ASP A 170 3.39 13.43 -6.57
N LEU A 171 4.19 13.32 -7.64
CA LEU A 171 5.33 12.41 -7.69
C LEU A 171 6.50 12.81 -6.77
N ASN A 172 6.44 14.00 -6.16
CA ASN A 172 7.40 14.51 -5.19
C ASN A 172 6.91 14.32 -3.74
N GLY A 173 5.69 13.84 -3.54
CA GLY A 173 5.09 13.62 -2.23
C GLY A 173 4.31 14.78 -1.66
N ASN A 174 4.05 15.84 -2.44
CA ASN A 174 3.21 16.94 -2.00
C ASN A 174 1.73 16.53 -2.10
N ILE A 175 0.96 16.78 -1.05
CA ILE A 175 -0.49 16.55 -1.04
C ILE A 175 -1.14 17.56 -1.98
N SER A 176 -1.74 17.08 -3.06
CA SER A 176 -2.45 17.89 -4.04
C SER A 176 -3.95 17.95 -3.79
N ALA A 177 -4.52 16.92 -3.15
CA ALA A 177 -5.93 16.87 -2.77
C ALA A 177 -6.17 15.88 -1.63
N ILE A 178 -7.23 16.12 -0.86
CA ILE A 178 -7.76 15.22 0.16
C ILE A 178 -9.25 15.08 -0.13
N TYR A 179 -9.70 13.88 -0.48
CA TYR A 179 -11.03 13.71 -1.08
C TYR A 179 -12.13 13.34 -0.09
N TYR A 180 -11.81 12.59 0.97
CA TYR A 180 -12.84 12.04 1.83
C TYR A 180 -12.44 12.11 3.28
N TRP A 181 -13.47 12.32 4.09
CA TRP A 181 -13.46 12.20 5.53
C TRP A 181 -14.84 11.67 5.89
N SER A 182 -14.97 10.36 6.13
CA SER A 182 -16.23 9.84 6.66
C SER A 182 -16.37 10.28 8.13
N GLU A 183 -17.54 10.81 8.53
CA GLU A 183 -17.86 11.05 9.94
C GLU A 183 -17.96 9.72 10.73
N ASP A 184 -18.11 8.61 10.02
CA ASP A 184 -18.06 7.27 10.61
C ASP A 184 -16.63 6.92 11.03
N LEU A 185 -16.36 7.11 12.32
CA LEU A 185 -15.09 6.76 12.97
C LEU A 185 -14.85 5.24 13.05
N SER A 186 -15.85 4.41 12.75
CA SER A 186 -15.73 2.96 12.67
C SER A 186 -15.38 2.46 11.26
N TYR A 187 -15.39 3.33 10.24
CA TYR A 187 -15.15 2.90 8.87
C TYR A 187 -13.77 2.23 8.74
N SER A 188 -13.75 0.98 8.30
CA SER A 188 -12.52 0.20 8.15
C SER A 188 -12.40 -0.38 6.75
N SER A 189 -11.20 -0.27 6.20
CA SER A 189 -10.86 -0.71 4.86
C SER A 189 -9.42 -1.18 4.81
N LEU A 190 -9.15 -2.19 3.98
CA LEU A 190 -7.79 -2.65 3.70
C LEU A 190 -7.29 -2.18 2.35
N ASP A 191 -8.18 -1.82 1.43
CA ASP A 191 -7.80 -1.57 0.04
C ASP A 191 -8.83 -0.78 -0.75
N PHE A 192 -8.40 -0.23 -1.88
CA PHE A 192 -9.23 0.54 -2.80
C PHE A 192 -8.75 0.44 -4.25
N LEU A 193 -9.62 0.78 -5.19
CA LEU A 193 -9.31 0.95 -6.61
C LEU A 193 -9.80 2.32 -7.08
N LEU A 194 -9.16 2.82 -8.13
CA LEU A 194 -9.56 4.06 -8.79
C LEU A 194 -10.01 3.77 -10.21
N ARG A 195 -10.98 4.56 -10.67
CA ARG A 195 -11.42 4.55 -12.06
C ARG A 195 -11.75 5.96 -12.50
N ARG A 196 -11.43 6.29 -13.76
CA ARG A 196 -11.88 7.52 -14.39
C ARG A 196 -13.16 7.26 -15.17
N GLU A 197 -14.17 8.09 -14.92
CA GLU A 197 -15.43 8.13 -15.67
C GLU A 197 -15.62 9.56 -16.19
N GLY A 198 -15.20 9.79 -17.42
CA GLY A 198 -15.09 11.14 -17.99
C GLY A 198 -14.13 12.02 -17.19
N GLU A 199 -14.66 13.11 -16.62
CA GLU A 199 -13.87 14.04 -15.80
C GLU A 199 -13.80 13.64 -14.32
N ARG A 200 -14.60 12.64 -13.91
CA ARG A 200 -14.73 12.19 -12.53
C ARG A 200 -13.73 11.11 -12.19
N ILE A 201 -13.20 11.15 -10.97
CA ILE A 201 -12.48 10.03 -10.36
C ILE A 201 -13.42 9.34 -9.38
N GLU A 202 -13.59 8.04 -9.57
CA GLU A 202 -14.33 7.16 -8.68
C GLU A 202 -13.35 6.37 -7.80
N PHE A 203 -13.68 6.26 -6.52
CA PHE A 203 -12.92 5.50 -5.54
C PHE A 203 -13.77 4.33 -5.07
N TYR A 204 -13.35 3.13 -5.43
CA TYR A 204 -13.97 1.87 -5.05
C TYR A 204 -13.28 1.36 -3.79
N VAL A 205 -13.90 1.53 -2.64
CA VAL A 205 -13.28 1.23 -1.33
C VAL A 205 -13.92 -0.02 -0.74
N LEU A 206 -13.10 -0.99 -0.33
CA LEU A 206 -13.59 -2.18 0.35
C LEU A 206 -13.99 -1.84 1.78
N ASN A 207 -15.28 -1.92 2.11
CA ASN A 207 -15.79 -1.80 3.46
C ASN A 207 -15.75 -3.17 4.15
N LEU A 208 -14.89 -3.32 5.15
CA LEU A 208 -14.69 -4.60 5.84
C LEU A 208 -15.87 -5.00 6.71
N GLU A 209 -16.56 -4.02 7.29
CA GLU A 209 -17.68 -4.29 8.20
C GLU A 209 -18.88 -4.81 7.43
N SER A 210 -19.26 -4.12 6.34
CA SER A 210 -20.39 -4.53 5.53
C SER A 210 -20.05 -5.58 4.47
N GLN A 211 -18.76 -5.87 4.24
CA GLN A 211 -18.25 -6.73 3.17
C GLN A 211 -18.74 -6.30 1.79
N LYS A 212 -18.71 -4.99 1.53
CA LYS A 212 -19.17 -4.38 0.27
C LYS A 212 -18.09 -3.47 -0.31
N ILE A 213 -18.27 -3.11 -1.58
CA ILE A 213 -17.50 -2.05 -2.21
C ILE A 213 -18.36 -0.80 -2.20
N ASP A 214 -17.92 0.21 -1.47
CA ASP A 214 -18.52 1.55 -1.50
C ASP A 214 -17.85 2.37 -2.60
N ILE A 215 -18.65 3.13 -3.35
CA ILE A 215 -18.17 3.97 -4.45
C ILE A 215 -18.30 5.43 -4.05
N PHE A 216 -17.17 6.11 -3.91
CA PHE A 216 -17.10 7.53 -3.64
C PHE A 216 -16.71 8.29 -4.90
N ASN A 217 -17.29 9.48 -5.10
CA ASN A 217 -17.14 10.24 -6.34
C ASN A 217 -16.75 11.69 -6.06
N HIS A 218 -15.71 12.18 -6.75
CA HIS A 218 -15.32 13.59 -6.69
C HIS A 218 -15.25 14.20 -8.09
N LEU A 219 -15.91 15.35 -8.26
CA LEU A 219 -15.83 16.16 -9.48
C LEU A 219 -14.59 17.05 -9.37
N ARG A 220 -13.72 17.02 -10.38
CA ARG A 220 -12.60 17.96 -10.45
C ARG A 220 -13.19 19.36 -10.65
N GLU A 221 -12.99 20.29 -9.71
CA GLU A 221 -13.33 21.69 -9.94
C GLU A 221 -12.43 22.23 -11.05
N ILE A 222 -13.03 22.71 -12.14
CA ILE A 222 -12.31 23.38 -13.22
C ILE A 222 -11.99 24.78 -12.72
N SER A 223 -10.72 25.05 -12.43
CA SER A 223 -10.24 26.43 -12.32
C SER A 223 -10.44 27.10 -13.68
N SER A 224 -11.33 28.10 -13.70
CA SER A 224 -11.61 28.95 -14.87
C SER A 224 -10.61 30.09 -14.99
#